data_AF-A0A8T3R1Y6-F1
#
_entry.id   AF-A0A8T3R1Y6-F1
#
_cell.length_a   1.000
_cell.length_b   1.000
_cell.length_c   1.000
_cell.angle_alpha   90.00
_cell.angle_beta   90.00
_cell.angle_gamma   90.00
#
_symmetry.space_group_name_H-M   'P 1'
#
loop_
_entity.id
_entity.type
_entity.pdbx_description
1 polymer ?
#
loop_
_entity_poly.entity_id
_entity_poly.type
_entity_poly.pdbx_seq_one_letter_code
_entity_poly.pdbx_strand_id
1 'polypeptide(L)' 'MLVLNQNYEPLNVCNLPRAFRLLFGEKAEVIEYDHQVIRTPRTEFRAPSVIRLQHQIRRPRPR' A
#
# COMPACT_ATOMS: atom_id res chain seq x y z
N MET A 1 3.14 3.92 -6.51
CA MET A 1 2.21 3.87 -5.36
C MET A 1 2.97 4.25 -4.10
N LEU A 2 2.44 5.18 -3.31
CA LEU A 2 3.05 5.63 -2.07
C LEU A 2 2.61 4.75 -0.89
N VAL A 3 3.55 4.44 0.00
CA VAL A 3 3.28 3.78 1.28
C VAL A 3 3.48 4.81 2.37
N LEU A 4 2.41 5.04 3.14
CA LEU A 4 2.42 5.86 4.33
C LEU A 4 2.66 5.00 5.56
N ASN A 5 3.30 5.60 6.54
CA ASN A 5 3.40 5.07 7.89
C ASN A 5 2.08 5.29 8.64
N GLN A 6 1.91 4.68 9.81
CA GLN A 6 0.69 4.81 10.62
C GLN A 6 0.31 6.28 10.90
N ASN A 7 1.30 7.15 11.07
CA ASN A 7 1.18 8.59 11.30
C ASN A 7 1.04 9.44 10.01
N TYR A 8 0.69 8.84 8.87
CA TYR A 8 0.54 9.49 7.57
C TYR A 8 1.83 10.07 6.96
N GLU A 9 2.98 9.89 7.59
CA GLU A 9 4.25 10.27 6.99
C GLU A 9 4.59 9.36 5.81
N PRO A 10 5.15 9.88 4.71
CA PRO A 10 5.60 9.06 3.60
C PRO A 10 6.69 8.12 4.09
N LEU A 11 6.52 6.81 3.92
CA LEU A 11 7.48 5.80 4.36
C LEU A 11 8.34 5.30 3.22
N ASN A 12 7.72 4.86 2.13
CA ASN A 12 8.40 4.30 0.97
C ASN A 12 7.48 4.31 -0.26
N VAL A 13 8.02 4.01 -1.44
CA VAL A 13 7.26 3.73 -2.66
C VAL A 13 7.28 2.22 -2.89
N CYS A 14 6.17 1.64 -3.35
CA CYS A 14 6.18 0.24 -3.79
C CYS A 14 5.29 -0.01 -5.00
N ASN A 15 5.30 -1.27 -5.46
CA ASN A 15 4.56 -1.75 -6.61
C ASN A 15 3.24 -2.44 -6.20
N LEU A 16 2.38 -2.69 -7.19
CA LEU A 16 1.07 -3.32 -6.98
C LEU A 16 1.15 -4.69 -6.27
N PRO A 17 2.02 -5.64 -6.66
CA PRO A 17 2.09 -6.94 -5.99
C PRO A 17 2.40 -6.84 -4.49
N ARG A 18 3.31 -5.93 -4.10
CA ARG A 18 3.61 -5.68 -2.69
C ARG A 18 2.43 -5.03 -1.97
N ALA A 19 1.74 -4.10 -2.62
CA ALA A 19 0.53 -3.49 -2.09
C ALA A 19 -0.52 -4.54 -1.72
N PHE A 20 -0.89 -5.39 -2.68
CA PHE A 20 -1.88 -6.43 -2.47
C PHE A 20 -1.48 -7.41 -1.38
N ARG A 21 -0.20 -7.80 -1.30
CA ARG A 21 0.28 -8.66 -0.22
C ARG A 21 0.07 -8.02 1.17
N LEU A 22 0.24 -6.70 1.29
CA LEU A 22 0.00 -5.97 2.54
C LEU A 22 -1.49 -5.81 2.84
N LEU A 23 -2.30 -5.48 1.83
CA LEU A 23 -3.75 -5.29 1.95
C LEU A 23 -4.46 -6.61 2.30
N PHE A 24 -4.20 -7.68 1.54
CA PHE A 24 -4.79 -9.00 1.81
C PHE A 24 -4.27 -9.66 3.08
N GLY A 25 -3.09 -9.26 3.54
CA GLY A 25 -2.56 -9.66 4.83
C GLY A 25 -3.07 -8.81 6.00
N GLU A 26 -4.00 -7.88 5.76
CA GLU A 26 -4.57 -6.94 6.75
C GLU A 26 -3.50 -6.09 7.46
N LYS A 27 -2.32 -5.89 6.84
CA LYS A 27 -1.23 -5.07 7.40
C LYS A 27 -1.29 -3.62 6.97
N ALA A 28 -2.09 -3.34 5.95
CA ALA A 28 -2.26 -2.03 5.37
C ALA A 28 -3.71 -1.80 4.97
N GLU A 29 -4.07 -0.53 4.86
CA GLU A 29 -5.34 -0.08 4.31
C GLU A 29 -5.10 0.81 3.08
N VAL A 30 -6.08 0.85 2.18
CA VAL A 30 -6.04 1.77 1.03
C VAL A 30 -6.52 3.13 1.48
N ILE A 31 -5.73 4.16 1.19
CA ILE A 31 -6.12 5.57 1.41
C ILE A 31 -6.67 6.16 0.12
N GLU A 32 -6.04 5.86 -1.01
CA GLU A 32 -6.41 6.36 -2.33
C GLU A 32 -6.30 5.24 -3.37
N TYR A 33 -7.23 5.25 -4.31
CA TYR A 33 -7.21 4.39 -5.50
C TYR A 33 -6.79 5.20 -6.72
N ASP A 34 -6.09 4.56 -7.64
CA ASP A 34 -5.86 5.07 -8.98
C ASP A 34 -7.08 4.82 -9.88
N HIS A 35 -7.11 5.44 -11.06
CA HIS A 35 -8.09 5.19 -12.11
C HIS A 35 -7.88 3.85 -12.82
N GLN A 36 -6.75 3.17 -12.57
CA GLN A 36 -6.45 1.87 -13.15
C GLN A 36 -7.22 0.74 -12.47
N VAL A 37 -7.66 -0.23 -13.28
CA VAL A 37 -8.33 -1.46 -12.82
C VAL A 37 -7.47 -2.66 -13.15
N ILE A 38 -7.31 -3.52 -12.16
CA ILE A 38 -6.55 -4.77 -12.23
C ILE A 38 -7.55 -5.89 -12.42
N ARG A 39 -7.48 -6.52 -13.59
CA ARG A 39 -8.37 -7.61 -13.96
C ARG A 39 -7.71 -8.95 -13.68
N THR A 40 -8.41 -9.81 -12.96
CA THR A 40 -8.10 -11.23 -12.86
C THR A 40 -9.15 -12.01 -13.63
N PRO A 41 -8.92 -13.30 -13.96
CA PRO A 41 -9.92 -14.10 -14.66
C PRO A 41 -11.27 -14.23 -13.94
N ARG A 42 -11.33 -13.95 -12.64
CA ARG A 42 -12.54 -14.13 -11.81
C ARG A 42 -13.10 -12.82 -11.25
N THR A 43 -12.27 -11.79 -11.09
CA THR A 43 -12.64 -10.55 -10.38
C THR A 43 -11.84 -9.37 -10.88
N GLU A 44 -12.34 -8.17 -10.61
CA GLU A 44 -11.65 -6.91 -10.86
C GLU A 44 -11.34 -6.20 -9.54
N PHE A 45 -10.16 -5.57 -9.45
CA PHE A 45 -9.72 -4.79 -8.30
C PHE A 45 -9.30 -3.40 -8.75
N ARG A 46 -9.66 -2.37 -8.00
CA ARG A 46 -9.09 -1.03 -8.23
C ARG A 46 -7.63 -1.01 -7.78
N ALA A 47 -6.76 -0.45 -8.62
CA ALA A 47 -5.36 -0.29 -8.29
C ALA A 47 -5.21 0.72 -7.14
N PRO A 48 -4.58 0.38 -6.01
CA PRO A 48 -4.26 1.38 -5.00
C PRO A 48 -3.17 2.34 -5.49
N SER A 49 -3.31 3.63 -5.21
CA SER A 49 -2.30 4.68 -5.47
C SER A 49 -1.56 5.07 -4.18
N VAL A 50 -2.24 5.01 -3.03
CA VAL A 50 -1.67 5.24 -1.69
C VAL A 50 -2.20 4.21 -0.70
N ILE A 51 -1.30 3.57 0.04
CA ILE A 51 -1.65 2.67 1.15
C ILE A 51 -1.01 3.14 2.45
N ARG A 52 -1.65 2.88 3.60
CA ARG A 52 -1.14 3.19 4.93
C ARG A 52 -0.91 1.91 5.72
N LEU A 53 0.27 1.78 6.33
CA LEU A 53 0.53 0.67 7.25
C LEU A 53 -0.23 0.87 8.56
N GLN A 54 -0.81 -0.21 9.08
CA GLN A 54 -1.54 -0.16 10.36
C GLN A 54 -0.62 -0.01 11.57
N HIS A 55 0.62 -0.49 11.45
CA HIS A 55 1.63 -0.37 12.52
C HIS A 55 2.69 0.67 12.16
N GLN A 56 3.17 1.38 13.19
CA GLN A 56 4.24 2.34 13.02
C GLN A 56 5.60 1.66 12.73
N ILE A 57 6.17 1.93 11.56
CA ILE A 57 7.55 1.56 11.24
C ILE A 57 8.47 2.71 11.71
N ARG A 58 9.43 2.39 12.58
CA ARG A 58 10.55 3.30 12.88
C ARG A 58 11.62 3.09 11.82
N ARG A 59 11.97 4.16 11.08
CA ARG A 59 13.06 4.08 10.10
C ARG A 59 14.37 3.75 10.83
N PRO A 60 15.10 2.69 10.44
CA PRO A 60 16.44 2.47 10.95
C PRO A 60 17.32 3.67 10.53
N ARG A 61 18.09 4.21 11.47
CA ARG A 61 19.00 5.34 11.20
C ARG A 61 20.02 4.88 10.16
N PRO A 62 20.24 5.62 9.05
CA PRO A 62 21.38 5.37 8.18
C PRO A 62 22.65 5.53 9.04
N ARG A 63 23.56 4.55 8.96
CA ARG A 63 24.93 4.71 9.50
C ARG A 63 25.75 5.57 8.56
#